data_AF-A0A0F7GC47-F1
#
_entry.id   AF-A0A0F7GC47-F1
#
_cell.length_a   1.000
_cell.length_b   1.000
_cell.length_c   1.000
_cell.angle_alpha   90.00
_cell.angle_beta   90.00
_cell.angle_gamma   90.00
#
_symmetry.space_group_name_H-M   'P 1'
#
loop_
_entity.id
_entity.type
_entity.pdbx_description
1 polymer ?
#
loop_
_entity_poly.entity_id
_entity_poly.type
_entity_poly.pdbx_seq_one_letter_code
_entity_poly.pdbx_strand_id
1 'polypeptide(L)'
;MPSRENEYYTGKGVPGRGLCPFCGNLNISYNKKFQSWRCNYCEKSFPTPSYGPGGPSSEPTSHPRPATPELKICPKCDNKSLWFNPTTSLYECLNKSCKRRFTETELKSPPSFATKPPIQTSKEKVPTIRWWKINRFFKKLFLLVIRLLLFTIVGAITALVLVGVADVLNVEPLNVTAIIVSAIGIIVVLKTLGEAVRHRLTIIRTFMTLLLTTIYIASAWSYFQLESISDAKERLDRLFTSDNSFREMVDNIIQLSDFKFDFSTSDPASNNTSTTIPPTTSNSTSNSKYVTINGARIIGASGNLIKLQNNPAAKNPSYQQLLDFLRNDPTDTKAYNYNNFVCADFAEMLHNNAEQAGWKAAYVCIELGPSPGYPIGSGHALNAFETADAGLIFIDCTGLLSAGPSSADKIVKVVEGSAYIPNSLFPEYGWNSTWGNMGIILKIETITW
;
A
#
# COMPACT_ATOMS: atom_id res chain seq x y z
N MET A 1 -5.74 16.26 40.33
CA MET A 1 -5.94 17.15 39.16
C MET A 1 -4.88 16.87 38.12
N PRO A 2 -5.18 16.98 36.82
CA PRO A 2 -4.19 16.75 35.75
C PRO A 2 -3.06 17.78 35.83
N SER A 3 -1.81 17.32 35.95
CA SER A 3 -0.61 18.18 35.82
C SER A 3 -0.46 18.78 34.42
N ARG A 4 0.32 19.87 34.29
CA ARG A 4 0.71 20.49 33.01
C ARG A 4 1.33 19.50 32.01
N GLU A 5 2.00 18.46 32.51
CA GLU A 5 2.52 17.37 31.67
C GLU A 5 1.39 16.60 30.96
N ASN A 6 0.22 16.46 31.60
CA ASN A 6 -0.93 15.80 30.98
C ASN A 6 -1.52 16.62 29.82
N GLU A 7 -1.47 17.95 29.86
CA GLU A 7 -1.85 18.80 28.73
C GLU A 7 -0.92 18.57 27.53
N TYR A 8 0.39 18.49 27.78
CA TYR A 8 1.40 18.23 26.74
C TYR A 8 1.18 16.88 26.04
N TYR A 9 0.93 15.82 26.82
CA TYR A 9 0.69 14.48 26.25
C TYR A 9 -0.66 14.38 25.54
N THR A 10 -1.71 15.04 26.06
CA THR A 10 -3.04 15.06 25.43
C THR A 10 -3.03 15.85 24.12
N GLY A 11 -2.23 16.93 24.03
CA GLY A 11 -1.97 17.65 22.78
C GLY A 11 -1.36 16.78 21.68
N LYS A 12 -0.67 15.69 22.04
CA LYS A 12 -0.09 14.68 21.13
C LYS A 12 -0.98 13.45 20.93
N GLY A 13 -2.25 13.50 21.34
CA GLY A 13 -3.19 12.38 21.18
C GLY A 13 -2.95 11.21 22.13
N VAL A 14 -2.15 11.39 23.18
CA VAL A 14 -1.92 10.37 24.21
C VAL A 14 -2.88 10.66 25.38
N PRO A 15 -3.62 9.65 25.90
CA PRO A 15 -4.51 9.88 27.04
C PRO A 15 -3.74 10.45 28.24
N GLY A 16 -4.18 11.61 28.73
CA GLY A 16 -3.59 12.26 29.91
C GLY A 16 -3.73 11.38 31.15
N ARG A 17 -2.71 11.34 32.00
CA ARG A 17 -2.67 10.49 33.23
C ARG A 17 -3.34 11.15 34.44
N GLY A 18 -4.20 12.14 34.22
CA GLY A 18 -4.88 12.87 35.29
C GLY A 18 -6.14 12.15 35.78
N LEU A 19 -6.41 12.21 37.07
CA LEU A 19 -7.68 11.72 37.65
C LEU A 19 -8.75 12.84 37.57
N CYS A 20 -9.97 12.47 37.19
CA CYS A 20 -11.14 13.35 37.26
C CYS A 20 -11.36 13.80 38.72
N PRO A 21 -11.52 15.11 39.00
CA PRO A 21 -11.71 15.60 40.37
C PRO A 21 -13.07 15.22 40.97
N PHE A 22 -14.04 14.83 40.16
CA PHE A 22 -15.38 14.49 40.63
C PHE A 22 -15.56 12.99 40.93
N CYS A 23 -14.88 12.11 40.19
CA CYS A 23 -15.09 10.67 40.30
C CYS A 23 -13.80 9.83 40.38
N GLY A 24 -12.62 10.44 40.30
CA GLY A 24 -11.34 9.73 40.37
C GLY A 24 -11.00 8.87 39.15
N ASN A 25 -11.78 8.90 38.06
CA ASN A 25 -11.51 8.11 36.87
C ASN A 25 -10.37 8.72 36.02
N LEU A 26 -9.53 7.88 35.41
CA LEU A 26 -8.43 8.28 34.52
C LEU A 26 -8.88 8.64 33.10
N ASN A 27 -10.12 8.32 32.73
CA ASN A 27 -10.66 8.56 31.40
C ASN A 27 -11.14 10.02 31.27
N ILE A 28 -10.19 10.92 31.07
CA ILE A 28 -10.41 12.34 30.83
C ILE A 28 -9.94 12.73 29.43
N SER A 29 -10.68 13.63 28.78
CA SER A 29 -10.37 14.19 27.47
C SER A 29 -10.30 15.71 27.54
N TYR A 30 -9.40 16.33 26.77
CA TYR A 30 -9.28 17.79 26.71
C TYR A 30 -10.04 18.34 25.50
N ASN A 31 -11.00 19.22 25.74
CA ASN A 31 -11.73 19.90 24.68
C ASN A 31 -11.03 21.21 24.33
N LYS A 32 -10.32 21.21 23.19
CA LYS A 32 -9.59 22.39 22.69
C LYS A 32 -10.49 23.61 22.45
N LYS A 33 -11.74 23.40 22.02
CA LYS A 33 -12.68 24.50 21.68
C LYS A 33 -13.09 25.28 22.93
N PHE A 34 -13.23 24.62 24.07
CA PHE A 34 -13.71 25.22 25.33
C PHE A 34 -12.62 25.34 26.40
N GLN A 35 -11.36 25.05 26.05
CA GLN A 35 -10.20 25.06 26.96
C GLN A 35 -10.47 24.39 28.32
N SER A 36 -11.21 23.28 28.29
CA SER A 36 -11.68 22.57 29.48
C SER A 36 -11.51 21.07 29.32
N TRP A 37 -11.36 20.40 30.45
CA TRP A 37 -11.30 18.95 30.54
C TRP A 37 -12.71 18.40 30.73
N ARG A 38 -13.01 17.26 30.10
CA ARG A 38 -14.25 16.50 30.32
C ARG A 38 -13.87 15.10 30.79
N CYS A 39 -14.56 14.58 31.80
CA CYS A 39 -14.44 13.16 32.13
C CYS A 39 -15.39 12.37 31.24
N ASN A 40 -14.87 11.38 30.52
CA ASN A 40 -15.71 10.53 29.66
C ASN A 40 -16.56 9.53 30.46
N TYR A 41 -16.29 9.37 31.76
CA TYR A 41 -17.04 8.48 32.65
C TYR A 41 -18.23 9.18 33.31
N CYS A 42 -18.01 10.33 33.96
CA CYS A 42 -19.07 11.05 34.68
C CYS A 42 -19.58 12.29 33.91
N GLU A 43 -19.09 12.50 32.69
CA GLU A 43 -19.46 13.57 31.75
C GLU A 43 -19.27 15.02 32.20
N LYS A 44 -18.82 15.24 33.44
CA LYS A 44 -18.56 16.58 33.98
C LYS A 44 -17.34 17.23 33.33
N SER A 45 -17.51 18.49 32.97
CA SER A 45 -16.43 19.37 32.53
C SER A 45 -15.83 20.14 33.69
N PHE A 46 -14.53 20.42 33.66
CA PHE A 46 -13.83 21.24 34.63
C PHE A 46 -12.76 22.10 33.93
N PRO A 47 -12.51 23.33 34.42
CA PRO A 47 -11.52 24.21 33.82
C PRO A 47 -10.12 23.62 33.94
N THR A 48 -9.26 23.99 33.00
CA THR A 48 -7.82 23.76 33.12
C THR A 48 -7.34 24.35 34.45
N PRO A 49 -6.66 23.58 35.33
CA PRO A 49 -6.16 24.14 36.57
C PRO A 49 -5.27 25.35 36.23
N SER A 50 -5.62 26.52 36.74
CA SER A 50 -4.76 27.70 36.63
C SER A 50 -3.53 27.43 37.51
N TYR A 51 -2.53 26.79 36.93
CA TYR A 51 -1.18 26.86 37.47
C TYR A 51 -0.77 28.31 37.24
N GLY A 52 -0.92 29.13 38.28
CA GLY A 52 -0.52 30.54 38.25
C GLY A 52 0.91 30.66 37.68
N PRO A 53 1.23 31.78 37.00
CA PRO A 53 2.56 31.98 36.43
C PRO A 53 3.57 31.72 37.53
N GLY A 54 4.40 30.70 37.35
CA GLY A 54 5.40 30.31 38.32
C GLY A 54 6.32 31.51 38.55
N GLY A 55 6.09 32.23 39.66
CA GLY A 55 7.03 33.21 40.16
C GLY A 55 8.40 32.53 40.34
N PRO A 56 9.50 33.26 40.18
CA PRO A 56 10.83 32.73 40.40
C PRO A 56 10.87 32.05 41.77
N SER A 57 11.28 30.79 41.76
CA SER A 57 11.37 29.94 42.95
C SER A 57 12.20 30.65 44.01
N SER A 58 11.54 31.16 45.05
CA SER A 58 12.20 31.35 46.32
C SER A 58 12.56 29.96 46.84
N GLU A 59 13.86 29.76 46.98
CA GLU A 59 14.50 28.60 47.56
C GLU A 59 13.82 28.25 48.90
N PRO A 60 13.22 27.04 49.04
CA PRO A 60 12.68 26.64 50.33
C PRO A 60 13.87 26.34 51.24
N THR A 61 13.94 27.11 52.32
CA THR A 61 14.81 26.85 53.46
C THR A 61 14.74 25.39 53.89
N SER A 62 15.92 24.86 54.18
CA SER A 62 16.24 23.49 54.54
C SER A 62 15.41 22.95 55.71
N HIS A 63 14.33 22.25 55.39
CA HIS A 63 13.83 21.22 56.30
C HIS A 63 14.71 19.97 56.17
N PRO A 64 15.20 19.40 57.29
CA PRO A 64 16.06 18.23 57.26
C PRO A 64 15.31 17.07 56.59
N ARG A 65 15.92 16.50 55.53
CA ARG A 65 15.42 15.26 54.92
C ARG A 65 15.33 14.20 56.02
N PRO A 66 14.17 13.56 56.22
CA PRO A 66 14.08 12.42 57.13
C PRO A 66 15.08 11.36 56.66
N ALA A 67 15.97 10.95 57.56
CA ALA A 67 16.98 9.94 57.28
C ALA A 67 16.30 8.69 56.70
N THR A 68 16.81 8.20 55.56
CA THR A 68 16.38 6.92 55.00
C THR A 68 16.53 5.83 56.06
N PRO A 69 15.46 5.08 56.40
CA PRO A 69 15.51 4.09 57.46
C PRO A 69 16.52 3.00 57.10
N GLU A 70 17.47 2.74 57.99
CA GLU A 70 18.48 1.71 57.78
C GLU A 70 17.86 0.31 57.84
N LEU A 71 18.00 -0.47 56.77
CA LEU A 71 17.53 -1.85 56.71
C LEU A 71 18.44 -2.78 57.54
N LYS A 72 17.86 -3.71 58.30
CA LYS A 72 18.59 -4.74 59.06
C LYS A 72 18.71 -6.06 58.29
N ILE A 73 19.59 -6.96 58.73
CA ILE A 73 19.74 -8.31 58.15
C ILE A 73 18.60 -9.21 58.65
N CYS A 74 17.95 -9.95 57.74
CA CYS A 74 16.85 -10.86 58.09
C CYS A 74 17.41 -12.24 58.53
N PRO A 75 17.11 -12.73 59.75
CA PRO A 75 17.71 -13.96 60.27
C PRO A 75 17.25 -15.25 59.54
N LYS A 76 16.19 -15.19 58.72
CA LYS A 76 15.75 -16.35 57.92
C LYS A 76 16.47 -16.48 56.57
N CYS A 77 16.86 -15.36 55.95
CA CYS A 77 17.39 -15.37 54.58
C CYS A 77 18.71 -14.63 54.41
N ASP A 78 19.25 -14.08 55.50
CA ASP A 78 20.56 -13.42 55.59
C ASP A 78 20.77 -12.20 54.67
N ASN A 79 19.69 -11.60 54.17
CA ASN A 79 19.74 -10.41 53.31
C ASN A 79 19.42 -9.13 54.11
N LYS A 80 20.14 -8.02 53.85
CA LYS A 80 19.87 -6.66 54.39
C LYS A 80 18.57 -6.10 53.81
N SER A 81 17.45 -6.60 54.31
CA SER A 81 16.11 -6.46 53.74
C SER A 81 15.01 -6.35 54.79
N LEU A 82 15.38 -6.30 56.08
CA LEU A 82 14.44 -6.25 57.18
C LEU A 82 14.11 -4.78 57.47
N TRP A 83 12.83 -4.43 57.34
CA TRP A 83 12.32 -3.08 57.56
C TRP A 83 11.25 -3.10 58.68
N PHE A 84 11.26 -2.10 59.56
CA PHE A 84 10.24 -1.99 60.60
C PHE A 84 8.99 -1.30 60.06
N ASN A 85 7.85 -2.00 60.10
CA ASN A 85 6.57 -1.45 59.67
C ASN A 85 5.87 -0.76 60.84
N PRO A 86 5.77 0.58 60.86
CA PRO A 86 5.17 1.30 61.99
C PRO A 86 3.67 1.04 62.13
N THR A 87 3.00 0.57 61.06
CA THR A 87 1.55 0.28 61.07
C THR A 87 1.24 -1.03 61.77
N THR A 88 2.10 -2.03 61.60
CA THR A 88 1.89 -3.37 62.16
C THR A 88 2.74 -3.65 63.40
N SER A 89 3.66 -2.75 63.74
CA SER A 89 4.66 -2.93 64.80
C SER A 89 5.49 -4.21 64.65
N LEU A 90 5.71 -4.66 63.41
CA LEU A 90 6.48 -5.85 63.07
C LEU A 90 7.62 -5.52 62.10
N TYR A 91 8.69 -6.31 62.17
CA TYR A 91 9.76 -6.29 61.18
C TYR A 91 9.40 -7.18 60.00
N GLU A 92 9.34 -6.61 58.79
CA GLU A 92 8.99 -7.30 57.55
C GLU A 92 10.23 -7.45 56.66
N CYS A 93 10.45 -8.66 56.15
CA CYS A 93 11.51 -8.90 55.18
C CYS A 93 11.04 -8.56 53.76
N LEU A 94 11.64 -7.54 53.14
CA LEU A 94 11.34 -7.07 51.78
C LEU A 94 11.80 -8.06 50.68
N ASN A 95 12.53 -9.12 51.04
CA ASN A 95 12.87 -10.20 50.11
C ASN A 95 11.61 -11.02 49.78
N LYS A 96 11.16 -10.92 48.51
CA LYS A 96 9.96 -11.60 47.98
C LYS A 96 9.94 -13.11 48.22
N SER A 97 11.08 -13.76 48.38
CA SER A 97 11.19 -15.20 48.63
C SER A 97 11.04 -15.56 50.11
N CYS A 98 11.37 -14.64 51.03
CA CYS A 98 11.39 -14.90 52.47
C CYS A 98 10.01 -14.74 53.11
N LYS A 99 9.35 -13.60 52.82
CA LYS A 99 8.03 -13.14 53.30
C LYS A 99 7.78 -13.31 54.80
N ARG A 100 8.84 -13.43 55.62
CA ARG A 100 8.68 -13.61 57.07
C ARG A 100 8.49 -12.26 57.74
N ARG A 101 7.67 -12.25 58.78
CA ARG A 101 7.50 -11.18 59.74
C ARG A 101 8.14 -11.59 61.06
N PHE A 102 8.71 -10.64 61.78
CA PHE A 102 9.33 -10.87 63.08
C PHE A 102 8.81 -9.85 64.08
N THR A 103 8.52 -10.32 65.28
CA THR A 103 8.33 -9.46 66.46
C THR A 103 9.69 -8.96 66.95
N GLU A 104 9.71 -7.84 67.67
CA GLU A 104 10.96 -7.34 68.28
C GLU A 104 11.56 -8.35 69.27
N THR A 105 10.70 -9.10 69.97
CA THR A 105 11.08 -10.20 70.87
C THR A 105 11.78 -11.35 70.16
N GLU A 106 11.32 -11.75 68.97
CA GLU A 106 11.96 -12.80 68.15
C GLU A 106 13.33 -12.39 67.60
N LEU A 107 13.57 -11.10 67.41
CA LEU A 107 14.87 -10.60 66.94
C LEU A 107 15.90 -10.46 68.08
N LYS A 108 15.43 -10.28 69.32
CA LYS A 108 16.30 -10.16 70.51
C LYS A 108 16.58 -11.51 71.18
N SER A 109 15.78 -12.53 70.92
CA SER A 109 16.00 -13.85 71.50
C SER A 109 17.13 -14.58 70.76
N PRO A 110 18.15 -15.10 71.47
CA PRO A 110 19.16 -15.95 70.84
C PRO A 110 18.46 -17.16 70.21
N PRO A 111 18.93 -17.64 69.04
CA PRO A 111 18.30 -18.77 68.37
C PRO A 111 18.27 -19.96 69.32
N SER A 112 17.08 -20.30 69.84
CA SER A 112 16.90 -21.52 70.60
C SER A 112 17.24 -22.68 69.66
N PHE A 113 18.32 -23.40 69.96
CA PHE A 113 18.74 -24.59 69.24
C PHE A 113 17.65 -25.66 69.40
N ALA A 114 16.62 -25.58 68.57
CA ALA A 114 15.69 -26.67 68.36
C ALA A 114 16.44 -27.77 67.61
N THR A 115 16.60 -28.89 68.30
CA THR A 115 17.19 -30.15 67.86
C THR A 115 16.71 -30.51 66.45
N LYS A 116 17.66 -30.63 65.51
CA LYS A 116 17.42 -31.10 64.15
C LYS A 116 16.78 -32.51 64.19
N PRO A 117 15.68 -32.75 63.46
CA PRO A 117 15.21 -34.12 63.20
C PRO A 117 16.23 -34.89 62.34
N PRO A 118 16.21 -36.23 62.40
CA PRO A 118 17.27 -37.08 61.89
C PRO A 118 17.42 -36.99 60.36
N ILE A 119 18.69 -37.10 59.98
CA ILE A 119 19.26 -37.10 58.63
C ILE A 119 18.51 -38.12 57.77
N GLN A 120 17.61 -37.64 56.91
CA GLN A 120 17.11 -38.41 55.78
C GLN A 120 18.16 -38.38 54.67
N THR A 121 18.78 -39.54 54.48
CA THR A 121 19.40 -40.10 53.26
C THR A 121 19.65 -39.11 52.13
N SER A 122 20.94 -38.94 51.83
CA SER A 122 21.48 -38.28 50.65
C SER A 122 20.80 -38.77 49.37
N LYS A 123 19.81 -37.99 48.89
CA LYS A 123 19.44 -38.03 47.48
C LYS A 123 20.66 -37.57 46.69
N GLU A 124 21.19 -38.52 45.95
CA GLU A 124 22.14 -38.38 44.86
C GLU A 124 21.92 -37.03 44.17
N LYS A 125 22.91 -36.14 44.27
CA LYS A 125 22.88 -34.84 43.60
C LYS A 125 22.94 -35.11 42.11
N VAL A 126 21.77 -35.27 41.48
CA VAL A 126 21.63 -35.15 40.03
C VAL A 126 22.38 -33.89 39.64
N PRO A 127 23.36 -33.96 38.72
CA PRO A 127 24.15 -32.81 38.33
C PRO A 127 23.16 -31.76 37.85
N THR A 128 22.97 -30.71 38.65
CA THR A 128 22.15 -29.57 38.26
C THR A 128 22.92 -28.89 37.13
N ILE A 129 22.65 -29.35 35.91
CA ILE A 129 23.12 -28.74 34.68
C ILE A 129 22.82 -27.26 34.84
N ARG A 130 23.88 -26.46 34.73
CA ARG A 130 23.94 -25.03 35.05
C ARG A 130 23.02 -24.27 34.08
N TRP A 131 21.71 -24.31 34.34
CA TRP A 131 20.59 -23.85 33.51
C TRP A 131 20.78 -22.42 32.98
N TRP A 132 21.53 -21.61 33.73
CA TRP A 132 21.89 -20.25 33.36
C TRP A 132 22.80 -20.14 32.13
N LYS A 133 23.72 -21.10 31.91
CA LYS A 133 24.55 -21.14 30.69
C LYS A 133 23.72 -21.53 29.45
N ILE A 134 22.79 -22.46 29.64
CA ILE A 134 21.86 -22.91 28.59
C ILE A 134 20.94 -21.76 28.16
N ASN A 135 20.37 -21.02 29.11
CA ASN A 135 19.50 -19.87 28.81
C ASN A 135 20.25 -18.72 28.10
N ARG A 136 21.55 -18.51 28.41
CA ARG A 136 22.38 -17.52 27.71
C ARG A 136 22.71 -17.94 26.27
N PHE A 137 22.94 -19.22 26.04
CA PHE A 137 23.16 -19.77 24.70
C PHE A 137 21.90 -19.67 23.86
N PHE A 138 20.74 -20.11 24.38
CA PHE A 138 19.46 -20.01 23.69
C PHE A 138 19.09 -18.56 23.37
N LYS A 139 19.37 -17.59 24.25
CA LYS A 139 19.14 -16.16 23.93
C LYS A 139 19.99 -15.66 22.77
N LYS A 140 21.26 -16.07 22.68
CA LYS A 140 22.13 -15.69 21.56
C LYS A 140 21.70 -16.37 20.26
N LEU A 141 21.36 -17.65 20.32
CA LEU A 141 20.87 -18.41 19.17
C LEU A 141 19.53 -17.85 18.67
N PHE A 142 18.60 -17.55 19.58
CA PHE A 142 17.31 -16.94 19.27
C PHE A 142 17.46 -15.56 18.61
N LEU A 143 18.36 -14.71 19.11
CA LEU A 143 18.67 -13.42 18.49
C LEU A 143 19.31 -13.57 17.10
N LEU A 144 20.14 -14.60 16.89
CA LEU A 144 20.74 -14.90 15.59
C LEU A 144 19.67 -15.35 14.59
N VAL A 145 18.75 -16.23 14.99
CA VAL A 145 17.62 -16.67 14.16
C VAL A 145 16.72 -15.49 13.78
N ILE A 146 16.42 -14.60 14.73
CA ILE A 146 15.66 -13.36 14.45
C ILE A 146 16.37 -12.48 13.42
N ARG A 147 17.70 -12.34 13.50
CA ARG A 147 18.48 -11.56 12.52
C ARG A 147 18.41 -12.18 11.13
N LEU A 148 18.59 -13.50 11.02
CA LEU A 148 18.47 -14.21 9.74
C LEU A 148 17.08 -14.02 9.13
N LEU A 149 16.03 -14.10 9.95
CA LEU A 149 14.64 -13.92 9.50
C LEU A 149 14.36 -12.48 9.05
N LEU A 150 14.95 -11.47 9.71
CA LEU A 150 14.87 -10.08 9.24
C LEU A 150 15.61 -9.88 7.91
N PHE A 151 16.77 -10.53 7.71
CA PHE A 151 17.49 -10.46 6.44
C PHE A 151 16.72 -11.11 5.28
N THR A 152 16.10 -12.27 5.50
CA THR A 152 15.27 -12.91 4.47
C THR A 152 14.06 -12.06 4.10
N ILE A 153 13.44 -11.40 5.09
CA ILE A 153 12.32 -10.50 4.87
C ILE A 153 12.75 -9.27 4.08
N VAL A 154 13.89 -8.65 4.41
CA VAL A 154 14.45 -7.53 3.65
C VAL A 154 14.68 -7.94 2.20
N GLY A 155 15.25 -9.11 1.95
CA GLY A 155 15.44 -9.64 0.59
C GLY A 155 14.12 -9.78 -0.18
N ALA A 156 13.08 -10.32 0.47
CA ALA A 156 11.76 -10.46 -0.15
C ALA A 156 11.10 -9.12 -0.48
N ILE A 157 11.17 -8.13 0.42
CA ILE A 157 10.64 -6.78 0.14
C ILE A 157 11.43 -6.12 -0.99
N THR A 158 12.75 -6.22 -0.98
CA THR A 158 13.58 -5.66 -2.06
C THR A 158 13.21 -6.26 -3.40
N ALA A 159 12.98 -7.57 -3.48
CA ALA A 159 12.50 -8.22 -4.70
C ALA A 159 11.12 -7.68 -5.13
N LEU A 160 10.18 -7.50 -4.20
CA LEU A 160 8.86 -6.92 -4.49
C LEU A 160 8.92 -5.46 -4.96
N VAL A 161 9.80 -4.65 -4.36
CA VAL A 161 10.05 -3.27 -4.80
C VAL A 161 10.62 -3.27 -6.20
N LEU A 162 11.58 -4.16 -6.49
CA LEU A 162 12.14 -4.29 -7.82
C LEU A 162 11.08 -4.75 -8.84
N VAL A 163 10.21 -5.70 -8.51
CA VAL A 163 9.06 -6.06 -9.37
C VAL A 163 8.12 -4.87 -9.57
N GLY A 164 7.80 -4.12 -8.52
CA GLY A 164 6.99 -2.91 -8.65
C GLY A 164 7.66 -1.83 -9.51
N VAL A 165 8.98 -1.69 -9.44
CA VAL A 165 9.75 -0.84 -10.36
C VAL A 165 9.67 -1.40 -11.78
N ALA A 166 9.85 -2.71 -12.00
CA ALA A 166 9.67 -3.37 -13.30
C ALA A 166 8.35 -3.00 -13.95
N ASP A 167 7.28 -3.15 -13.18
CA ASP A 167 5.93 -2.91 -13.65
C ASP A 167 5.72 -1.40 -13.92
N VAL A 168 6.31 -0.51 -13.13
CA VAL A 168 6.28 0.94 -13.40
C VAL A 168 7.10 1.31 -14.64
N LEU A 169 8.24 0.67 -14.88
CA LEU A 169 9.10 0.95 -16.03
C LEU A 169 8.51 0.41 -17.34
N ASN A 170 7.70 -0.64 -17.27
CA ASN A 170 7.09 -1.29 -18.43
C ASN A 170 5.66 -0.81 -18.72
N VAL A 171 5.08 0.05 -17.88
CA VAL A 171 3.70 0.54 -18.03
C VAL A 171 3.69 2.07 -18.17
N GLU A 172 3.35 2.56 -19.36
CA GLU A 172 2.83 3.92 -19.54
C GLU A 172 1.28 3.88 -19.54
N PRO A 173 0.58 4.78 -18.83
CA PRO A 173 1.11 5.83 -17.96
C PRO A 173 1.57 5.29 -16.60
N LEU A 174 2.51 6.02 -16.00
CA LEU A 174 3.04 5.75 -14.66
C LEU A 174 1.90 5.56 -13.64
N ASN A 175 1.75 4.33 -13.15
CA ASN A 175 0.79 4.04 -12.10
C ASN A 175 1.32 4.62 -10.78
N VAL A 176 0.81 5.81 -10.42
CA VAL A 176 1.16 6.53 -9.18
C VAL A 176 1.04 5.63 -7.95
N THR A 177 0.08 4.70 -7.94
CA THR A 177 -0.13 3.76 -6.85
C THR A 177 1.02 2.74 -6.76
N ALA A 178 1.53 2.24 -7.90
CA ALA A 178 2.70 1.37 -7.93
C ALA A 178 3.98 2.11 -7.47
N ILE A 179 4.14 3.38 -7.84
CA ILE A 179 5.22 4.25 -7.34
C ILE A 179 5.13 4.42 -5.82
N ILE A 180 3.93 4.70 -5.29
CA ILE A 180 3.70 4.85 -3.84
C ILE A 180 3.99 3.53 -3.11
N VAL A 181 3.52 2.39 -3.62
CA VAL A 181 3.77 1.07 -3.02
C VAL A 181 5.26 0.74 -2.99
N SER A 182 5.99 1.03 -4.07
CA SER A 182 7.45 0.86 -4.15
C SER A 182 8.19 1.79 -3.19
N ALA A 183 7.81 3.07 -3.11
CA ALA A 183 8.39 4.03 -2.17
C ALA A 183 8.17 3.63 -0.71
N ILE A 184 6.97 3.16 -0.36
CA ILE A 184 6.66 2.60 0.96
C ILE A 184 7.54 1.38 1.24
N GLY A 185 7.71 0.49 0.25
CA GLY A 185 8.57 -0.68 0.36
C GLY A 185 10.03 -0.32 0.68
N ILE A 186 10.59 0.69 0.01
CA ILE A 186 11.94 1.21 0.28
C ILE A 186 12.06 1.71 1.73
N ILE A 187 11.07 2.48 2.23
CA ILE A 187 11.06 2.96 3.61
C ILE A 187 11.01 1.78 4.60
N VAL A 188 10.21 0.75 4.33
CA VAL A 188 10.12 -0.46 5.15
C VAL A 188 11.46 -1.24 5.14
N VAL A 189 12.12 -1.36 3.99
CA VAL A 189 13.47 -1.96 3.86
C VAL A 189 14.51 -1.21 4.68
N LEU A 190 14.58 0.11 4.55
CA LEU A 190 15.55 0.92 5.29
C LEU A 190 15.32 0.82 6.81
N LYS A 191 14.05 0.77 7.24
CA LYS A 191 13.69 0.65 8.65
C LYS A 191 14.01 -0.75 9.21
N THR A 192 13.67 -1.82 8.49
CA THR A 192 13.94 -3.21 8.88
C THR A 192 15.45 -3.48 8.93
N LEU A 193 16.21 -2.99 7.94
CA LEU A 193 17.67 -3.07 7.92
C LEU A 193 18.30 -2.29 9.08
N GLY A 194 17.81 -1.07 9.33
CA GLY A 194 18.25 -0.26 10.46
C GLY A 194 17.93 -0.87 11.84
N GLU A 195 16.90 -1.70 11.93
CA GLU A 195 16.63 -2.51 13.13
C GLU A 195 17.55 -3.73 13.21
N ALA A 196 17.78 -4.44 12.11
CA ALA A 196 18.66 -5.61 12.05
C ALA A 196 20.12 -5.29 12.46
N VAL A 197 20.61 -4.10 12.10
CA VAL A 197 21.96 -3.61 12.41
C VAL A 197 22.10 -3.16 13.88
N ARG A 198 21.01 -2.74 14.55
CA ARG A 198 21.10 -2.27 15.94
C ARG A 198 21.39 -3.40 16.92
N HIS A 199 22.35 -3.17 17.82
CA HIS A 199 22.74 -4.13 18.87
C HIS A 199 21.71 -4.30 20.00
N ARG A 200 20.64 -3.49 20.06
CA ARG A 200 19.60 -3.56 21.11
C ARG A 200 18.19 -3.61 20.52
N LEU A 201 17.83 -4.78 19.99
CA LEU A 201 16.47 -5.08 19.57
C LEU A 201 15.60 -5.35 20.80
N THR A 202 14.51 -4.59 20.94
CA THR A 202 13.47 -4.90 21.94
C THR A 202 12.45 -5.82 21.30
N ILE A 203 12.07 -6.89 22.00
CA ILE A 203 11.17 -7.95 21.48
C ILE A 203 9.90 -7.35 20.85
N ILE A 204 9.33 -6.33 21.50
CA ILE A 204 8.10 -5.66 21.04
C ILE A 204 8.31 -4.96 19.70
N ARG A 205 9.44 -4.25 19.51
CA ARG A 205 9.74 -3.57 18.24
C ARG A 205 9.95 -4.58 17.12
N THR A 206 10.71 -5.64 17.38
CA THR A 206 10.93 -6.71 16.40
C THR A 206 9.62 -7.36 15.97
N PHE A 207 8.73 -7.66 16.93
CA PHE A 207 7.42 -8.23 16.63
C PHE A 207 6.56 -7.30 15.77
N MET A 208 6.49 -6.02 16.12
CA MET A 208 5.73 -5.03 15.33
C MET A 208 6.30 -4.86 13.92
N THR A 209 7.62 -4.84 13.78
CA THR A 209 8.29 -4.79 12.49
C THR A 209 7.94 -6.01 11.63
N LEU A 210 8.03 -7.22 12.19
CA LEU A 210 7.64 -8.45 11.48
C LEU A 210 6.17 -8.44 11.04
N LEU A 211 5.27 -8.00 11.92
CA LEU A 211 3.84 -7.93 11.63
C LEU A 211 3.54 -6.97 10.48
N LEU A 212 4.04 -5.73 10.57
CA LEU A 212 3.81 -4.70 9.55
C LEU A 212 4.43 -5.09 8.20
N THR A 213 5.59 -5.73 8.22
CA THR A 213 6.21 -6.21 6.99
C THR A 213 5.45 -7.37 6.36
N THR A 214 4.93 -8.30 7.17
CA THR A 214 4.11 -9.41 6.65
C THR A 214 2.83 -8.89 6.01
N ILE A 215 2.17 -7.90 6.63
CA ILE A 215 1.01 -7.22 6.07
C ILE A 215 1.37 -6.53 4.75
N TYR A 216 2.49 -5.79 4.71
CA TYR A 216 2.96 -5.14 3.47
C TYR A 216 3.21 -6.16 2.35
N ILE A 217 3.88 -7.29 2.65
CA ILE A 217 4.13 -8.35 1.68
C ILE A 217 2.81 -8.90 1.14
N ALA A 218 1.84 -9.21 2.00
CA ALA A 218 0.53 -9.72 1.58
C ALA A 218 -0.24 -8.71 0.71
N SER A 219 -0.24 -7.43 1.12
CA SER A 219 -0.87 -6.34 0.34
C SER A 219 -0.19 -6.13 -1.00
N ALA A 220 1.15 -6.12 -1.04
CA ALA A 220 1.92 -6.02 -2.27
C ALA A 220 1.68 -7.23 -3.18
N TRP A 221 1.60 -8.44 -2.61
CA TRP A 221 1.30 -9.66 -3.37
C TRP A 221 -0.06 -9.58 -4.06
N SER A 222 -1.08 -9.17 -3.29
CA SER A 222 -2.43 -8.97 -3.80
C SER A 222 -2.50 -7.85 -4.83
N TYR A 223 -1.73 -6.78 -4.64
CA TYR A 223 -1.73 -5.60 -5.52
C TYR A 223 -1.05 -5.89 -6.86
N PHE A 224 0.13 -6.51 -6.84
CA PHE A 224 0.86 -6.91 -8.06
C PHE A 224 0.29 -8.15 -8.74
N GLN A 225 -0.76 -8.75 -8.16
CA GLN A 225 -1.44 -9.95 -8.64
C GLN A 225 -0.44 -11.09 -8.94
N LEU A 226 0.59 -11.26 -8.10
CA LEU A 226 1.58 -12.31 -8.35
C LEU A 226 0.94 -13.65 -7.97
N GLU A 227 0.69 -14.49 -8.97
CA GLU A 227 0.10 -15.81 -8.77
C GLU A 227 1.10 -16.81 -8.17
N SER A 228 2.39 -16.57 -8.36
CA SER A 228 3.45 -17.48 -7.92
C SER A 228 4.80 -16.78 -7.71
N ILE A 229 5.71 -17.45 -6.99
CA ILE A 229 7.11 -16.99 -6.84
C ILE A 229 7.84 -17.01 -8.19
N SER A 230 7.47 -17.92 -9.09
CA SER A 230 8.00 -17.99 -10.46
C SER A 230 7.64 -16.75 -11.28
N ASP A 231 6.41 -16.24 -11.16
CA ASP A 231 5.98 -15.00 -11.82
C ASP A 231 6.82 -13.80 -11.33
N ALA A 232 7.00 -13.69 -10.01
CA ALA A 232 7.87 -12.65 -9.43
C ALA A 232 9.32 -12.77 -9.95
N LYS A 233 9.86 -13.99 -10.06
CA LYS A 233 11.20 -14.23 -10.59
C LYS A 233 11.30 -13.86 -12.07
N GLU A 234 10.33 -14.24 -12.90
CA GLU A 234 10.33 -13.97 -14.33
C GLU A 234 10.23 -12.47 -14.63
N ARG A 235 9.41 -11.73 -13.88
CA ARG A 235 9.34 -10.26 -13.96
C ARG A 235 10.65 -9.60 -13.54
N LEU A 236 11.31 -10.15 -12.52
CA LEU A 236 12.63 -9.68 -12.08
C LEU A 236 13.72 -10.00 -13.12
N ASP A 237 13.70 -11.17 -13.71
CA ASP A 237 14.65 -11.57 -14.76
C ASP A 237 14.48 -10.65 -15.98
N ARG A 238 13.25 -10.28 -16.35
CA ARG A 238 12.98 -9.30 -17.43
C ARG A 238 13.62 -7.93 -17.18
N LEU A 239 13.64 -7.44 -15.94
CA LEU A 239 14.33 -6.19 -15.57
C LEU A 239 15.85 -6.24 -15.80
N PHE A 240 16.46 -7.38 -15.52
CA PHE A 240 17.92 -7.52 -15.54
C PHE A 240 18.47 -8.14 -16.83
N THR A 241 17.61 -8.72 -17.68
CA THR A 241 17.98 -9.29 -18.99
C THR A 241 17.59 -8.44 -20.19
N SER A 242 16.78 -7.39 -20.02
CA SER A 242 16.61 -6.36 -21.06
C SER A 242 17.86 -5.46 -21.12
N ASP A 243 18.91 -5.93 -21.78
CA ASP A 243 20.02 -5.09 -22.19
C ASP A 243 19.48 -3.91 -23.03
N ASN A 244 19.85 -2.69 -22.61
CA ASN A 244 19.59 -1.35 -23.19
C ASN A 244 18.51 -0.48 -22.51
N SER A 245 17.31 -0.97 -22.18
CA SER A 245 16.21 -0.10 -21.68
C SER A 245 16.46 0.48 -20.28
N PHE A 246 16.99 -0.33 -19.35
CA PHE A 246 17.27 0.13 -17.98
C PHE A 246 18.46 1.11 -17.95
N ARG A 247 19.49 0.89 -18.79
CA ARG A 247 20.64 1.80 -18.92
C ARG A 247 20.22 3.13 -19.54
N GLU A 248 19.42 3.12 -20.61
CA GLU A 248 18.88 4.34 -21.20
C GLU A 248 18.00 5.13 -20.24
N MET A 249 17.20 4.47 -19.40
CA MET A 249 16.39 5.17 -18.40
C MET A 249 17.24 5.79 -17.28
N VAL A 250 18.24 5.06 -16.77
CA VAL A 250 19.18 5.60 -15.77
C VAL A 250 19.95 6.78 -16.35
N ASP A 251 20.38 6.71 -17.61
CA ASP A 251 21.06 7.80 -18.31
C ASP A 251 20.12 8.99 -18.57
N ASN A 252 18.84 8.75 -18.91
CA ASN A 252 17.82 9.80 -19.07
C ASN A 252 17.49 10.49 -17.74
N ILE A 253 17.43 9.75 -16.62
CA ILE A 253 17.22 10.30 -15.28
C ILE A 253 18.45 11.10 -14.82
N ILE A 254 19.66 10.64 -15.14
CA ILE A 254 20.89 11.38 -14.88
C ILE A 254 20.92 12.69 -15.71
N GLN A 255 20.52 12.66 -16.98
CA GLN A 255 20.38 13.88 -17.80
C GLN A 255 19.30 14.85 -17.28
N LEU A 256 18.19 14.33 -16.74
CA LEU A 256 17.15 15.14 -16.07
C LEU A 256 17.67 15.82 -14.80
N SER A 257 18.68 15.26 -14.14
CA SER A 257 19.31 15.87 -12.95
C SER A 257 20.33 16.97 -13.26
N ASP A 258 20.82 17.03 -14.50
CA ASP A 258 21.76 18.05 -14.99
C ASP A 258 21.08 19.26 -15.67
N PHE A 259 19.74 19.28 -15.75
CA PHE A 259 19.00 20.41 -16.30
C PHE A 259 18.93 21.57 -15.30
N LYS A 260 19.98 22.40 -15.31
CA LYS A 260 19.97 23.74 -14.72
C LYS A 260 18.81 24.55 -15.32
N PHE A 261 17.89 24.93 -14.44
CA PHE A 261 16.85 25.91 -14.68
C PHE A 261 17.49 27.25 -15.08
N ASP A 262 17.38 27.64 -16.36
CA ASP A 262 17.55 29.03 -16.78
C ASP A 262 16.21 29.55 -17.31
N PHE A 263 15.68 30.51 -16.57
CA PHE A 263 14.49 31.27 -16.89
C PHE A 263 14.93 32.53 -17.64
N SER A 264 14.57 32.69 -18.92
CA SER A 264 14.51 33.99 -19.58
C SER A 264 13.57 34.00 -20.79
N THR A 265 12.70 34.99 -20.75
CA THR A 265 11.64 35.42 -21.67
C THR A 265 12.16 36.09 -22.95
N SER A 266 11.50 35.84 -24.10
CA SER A 266 10.90 36.82 -25.04
C SER A 266 10.81 36.30 -26.49
N ASP A 267 9.63 36.49 -27.12
CA ASP A 267 9.17 36.23 -28.50
C ASP A 267 10.02 36.89 -29.65
N PRO A 268 9.60 36.91 -30.94
CA PRO A 268 9.23 35.83 -31.90
C PRO A 268 9.91 36.01 -33.30
N ALA A 269 9.54 35.12 -34.25
CA ALA A 269 9.66 35.19 -35.73
C ALA A 269 10.95 34.67 -36.43
N SER A 270 10.81 33.70 -37.34
CA SER A 270 10.85 33.94 -38.80
C SER A 270 10.87 32.63 -39.64
N ASN A 271 10.06 32.64 -40.70
CA ASN A 271 10.30 32.24 -42.09
C ASN A 271 10.90 30.88 -42.50
N ASN A 272 10.06 30.16 -43.29
CA ASN A 272 10.28 29.56 -44.61
C ASN A 272 11.43 28.55 -44.81
N THR A 273 11.12 27.41 -45.45
CA THR A 273 11.45 27.14 -46.86
C THR A 273 10.91 25.77 -47.30
N SER A 274 10.15 25.76 -48.39
CA SER A 274 9.71 24.59 -49.16
C SER A 274 10.87 23.97 -49.94
N THR A 275 10.96 22.64 -49.97
CA THR A 275 11.72 21.92 -51.01
C THR A 275 10.86 20.81 -51.60
N THR A 276 10.49 21.01 -52.86
CA THR A 276 9.79 20.10 -53.76
C THR A 276 10.81 19.20 -54.48
N ILE A 277 10.57 17.89 -54.55
CA ILE A 277 11.13 16.99 -55.57
C ILE A 277 9.98 16.06 -56.06
N PRO A 278 9.74 15.90 -57.38
CA PRO A 278 8.68 15.05 -57.95
C PRO A 278 9.25 13.74 -58.55
N PRO A 279 8.44 12.91 -59.25
CA PRO A 279 7.55 11.90 -58.72
C PRO A 279 8.07 10.47 -59.01
N THR A 280 7.68 9.48 -58.22
CA THR A 280 7.82 8.07 -58.60
C THR A 280 6.56 7.31 -58.23
N THR A 281 6.16 6.49 -59.18
CA THR A 281 4.81 5.97 -59.46
C THR A 281 4.35 4.91 -58.46
N SER A 282 3.06 5.01 -58.10
CA SER A 282 2.15 3.96 -57.62
C SER A 282 2.66 3.01 -56.53
N ASN A 283 2.38 3.37 -55.28
CA ASN A 283 1.96 2.41 -54.27
C ASN A 283 0.78 3.02 -53.52
N SER A 284 -0.31 2.26 -53.41
CA SER A 284 -1.50 2.56 -52.61
C SER A 284 -1.09 2.92 -51.18
N THR A 285 -0.93 4.22 -50.90
CA THR A 285 -0.53 4.71 -49.59
C THR A 285 -1.71 4.58 -48.63
N SER A 286 -1.79 3.44 -47.94
CA SER A 286 -2.58 3.34 -46.70
C SER A 286 -2.11 4.46 -45.78
N ASN A 287 -3.01 5.39 -45.46
CA ASN A 287 -2.68 6.57 -44.68
C ASN A 287 -2.71 6.19 -43.21
N SER A 288 -1.57 5.71 -42.69
CA SER A 288 -1.53 5.24 -41.32
C SER A 288 -1.43 6.39 -40.33
N LYS A 289 -2.31 6.43 -39.32
CA LYS A 289 -2.39 7.50 -38.32
C LYS A 289 -2.42 6.93 -36.91
N TYR A 290 -1.68 7.57 -35.99
CA TYR A 290 -1.75 7.22 -34.57
C TYR A 290 -2.96 7.86 -33.89
N VAL A 291 -3.59 7.13 -32.98
CA VAL A 291 -4.66 7.67 -32.13
C VAL A 291 -4.05 8.49 -30.99
N THR A 292 -4.60 9.68 -30.76
CA THR A 292 -4.17 10.55 -29.67
C THR A 292 -5.33 11.06 -28.83
N ILE A 293 -5.09 11.23 -27.53
CA ILE A 293 -5.98 11.89 -26.57
C ILE A 293 -5.17 12.96 -25.86
N ASN A 294 -5.63 14.22 -25.91
CA ASN A 294 -4.94 15.39 -25.34
C ASN A 294 -3.45 15.50 -25.77
N GLY A 295 -3.11 15.05 -26.98
CA GLY A 295 -1.75 15.07 -27.52
C GLY A 295 -0.88 13.85 -27.14
N ALA A 296 -1.31 13.01 -26.20
CA ALA A 296 -0.66 11.74 -25.89
C ALA A 296 -1.13 10.65 -26.85
N ARG A 297 -0.25 9.72 -27.25
CA ARG A 297 -0.61 8.58 -28.09
C ARG A 297 -1.19 7.45 -27.25
N ILE A 298 -2.18 6.75 -27.80
CA ILE A 298 -2.76 5.58 -27.14
C ILE A 298 -1.88 4.36 -27.39
N ILE A 299 -1.73 3.55 -26.36
CA ILE A 299 -1.03 2.26 -26.42
C ILE A 299 -2.03 1.12 -26.17
N GLY A 300 -1.81 0.02 -26.86
CA GLY A 300 -2.46 -1.26 -26.60
C GLY A 300 -1.83 -1.99 -25.41
N ALA A 301 -2.34 -3.17 -25.09
CA ALA A 301 -1.90 -3.95 -23.93
C ALA A 301 -0.40 -4.29 -23.95
N SER A 302 0.13 -4.58 -25.14
CA SER A 302 1.53 -4.99 -25.31
C SER A 302 2.51 -3.82 -25.42
N GLY A 303 2.07 -2.58 -25.14
CA GLY A 303 2.88 -1.37 -25.26
C GLY A 303 3.03 -0.82 -26.69
N ASN A 304 2.35 -1.42 -27.67
CA ASN A 304 2.36 -0.92 -29.04
C ASN A 304 1.45 0.30 -29.19
N LEU A 305 1.87 1.29 -29.96
CA LEU A 305 1.04 2.46 -30.28
C LEU A 305 -0.13 2.05 -31.17
N ILE A 306 -1.34 2.47 -30.82
CA ILE A 306 -2.53 2.26 -31.65
C ILE A 306 -2.40 3.03 -32.96
N LYS A 307 -2.41 2.29 -34.07
CA LYS A 307 -2.17 2.76 -35.43
C LYS A 307 -3.30 2.33 -36.36
N LEU A 308 -4.10 3.31 -36.77
CA LEU A 308 -5.19 3.14 -37.70
C LEU A 308 -4.67 3.15 -39.14
N GLN A 309 -5.13 2.21 -39.95
CA GLN A 309 -4.80 2.05 -41.36
C GLN A 309 -5.99 2.49 -42.20
N ASN A 310 -6.08 3.79 -42.47
CA ASN A 310 -7.21 4.34 -43.18
C ASN A 310 -7.08 4.06 -44.69
N ASN A 311 -8.17 3.57 -45.27
CA ASN A 311 -8.32 3.35 -46.69
C ASN A 311 -9.10 4.53 -47.30
N PRO A 312 -8.45 5.40 -48.09
CA PRO A 312 -9.13 6.56 -48.69
C PRO A 312 -10.31 6.20 -49.62
N ALA A 313 -10.40 4.94 -50.07
CA ALA A 313 -11.49 4.44 -50.89
C ALA A 313 -12.61 3.75 -50.08
N ALA A 314 -12.45 3.62 -48.76
CA ALA A 314 -13.46 3.03 -47.89
C ALA A 314 -14.73 3.88 -47.86
N LYS A 315 -15.88 3.22 -47.76
CA LYS A 315 -17.21 3.83 -47.84
C LYS A 315 -18.01 3.54 -46.59
N ASN A 316 -18.99 4.39 -46.33
CA ASN A 316 -20.00 4.14 -45.29
C ASN A 316 -20.82 2.88 -45.68
N PRO A 317 -20.86 1.83 -44.85
CA PRO A 317 -21.69 0.66 -45.11
C PRO A 317 -23.19 0.99 -44.92
N SER A 318 -24.09 0.21 -45.50
CA SER A 318 -25.45 0.10 -44.95
C SER A 318 -25.41 -0.67 -43.63
N TYR A 319 -26.45 -0.55 -42.80
CA TYR A 319 -26.54 -1.29 -41.54
C TYR A 319 -26.44 -2.81 -41.77
N GLN A 320 -27.10 -3.33 -42.81
CA GLN A 320 -27.00 -4.76 -43.14
C GLN A 320 -25.58 -5.18 -43.56
N GLN A 321 -24.88 -4.36 -44.36
CA GLN A 321 -23.49 -4.63 -44.73
C GLN A 321 -22.55 -4.60 -43.52
N LEU A 322 -22.80 -3.71 -42.55
CA LEU A 322 -22.07 -3.69 -41.29
C LEU A 322 -22.29 -5.00 -40.51
N LEU A 323 -23.53 -5.48 -40.39
CA LEU A 323 -23.81 -6.76 -39.73
C LEU A 323 -23.13 -7.94 -40.44
N ASP A 324 -23.17 -7.97 -41.77
CA ASP A 324 -22.55 -9.04 -42.55
C ASP A 324 -21.01 -9.00 -42.46
N PHE A 325 -20.42 -7.81 -42.39
CA PHE A 325 -18.98 -7.66 -42.11
C PHE A 325 -18.63 -8.19 -40.73
N LEU A 326 -19.32 -7.74 -39.68
CA LEU A 326 -19.05 -8.12 -38.29
C LEU A 326 -19.17 -9.63 -38.06
N ARG A 327 -20.17 -10.30 -38.65
CA ARG A 327 -20.29 -11.77 -38.58
C ARG A 327 -19.08 -12.55 -39.12
N ASN A 328 -18.33 -11.94 -40.04
CA ASN A 328 -17.19 -12.59 -40.69
C ASN A 328 -15.84 -12.07 -40.14
N ASP A 329 -15.86 -10.98 -39.37
CA ASP A 329 -14.67 -10.43 -38.76
C ASP A 329 -14.30 -11.23 -37.50
N PRO A 330 -13.07 -11.78 -37.39
CA PRO A 330 -12.72 -12.65 -36.28
C PRO A 330 -12.23 -11.90 -35.04
N THR A 331 -12.32 -10.56 -34.99
CA THR A 331 -11.71 -9.77 -33.91
C THR A 331 -12.31 -10.13 -32.55
N ASP A 332 -13.63 -10.32 -32.48
CA ASP A 332 -14.37 -10.63 -31.25
C ASP A 332 -14.07 -12.05 -30.71
N THR A 333 -13.53 -12.94 -31.55
CA THR A 333 -13.09 -14.29 -31.16
C THR A 333 -11.81 -14.30 -30.33
N LYS A 334 -11.08 -13.18 -30.28
CA LYS A 334 -9.88 -13.06 -29.45
C LYS A 334 -10.27 -12.98 -27.97
N ALA A 335 -9.54 -13.70 -27.13
CA ALA A 335 -9.72 -13.61 -25.69
C ALA A 335 -9.20 -12.26 -25.19
N TYR A 336 -9.96 -11.63 -24.29
CA TYR A 336 -9.48 -10.45 -23.59
C TYR A 336 -8.31 -10.83 -22.68
N ASN A 337 -7.18 -10.14 -22.83
CA ASN A 337 -5.98 -10.40 -22.05
C ASN A 337 -5.31 -9.08 -21.66
N TYR A 338 -5.27 -8.79 -20.36
CA TYR A 338 -4.69 -7.55 -19.83
C TYR A 338 -3.23 -7.29 -20.25
N ASN A 339 -2.46 -8.34 -20.56
CA ASN A 339 -1.05 -8.21 -20.93
C ASN A 339 -0.83 -8.10 -22.44
N ASN A 340 -1.78 -8.56 -23.26
CA ASN A 340 -1.55 -8.80 -24.69
C ASN A 340 -2.61 -8.23 -25.63
N PHE A 341 -3.87 -8.12 -25.18
CA PHE A 341 -4.98 -7.73 -26.06
C PHE A 341 -6.17 -7.18 -25.24
N VAL A 342 -6.29 -5.86 -25.15
CA VAL A 342 -7.36 -5.16 -24.42
C VAL A 342 -8.25 -4.37 -25.38
N CYS A 343 -9.28 -3.69 -24.87
CA CYS A 343 -10.27 -2.95 -25.67
C CYS A 343 -9.64 -2.05 -26.76
N ALA A 344 -8.50 -1.41 -26.47
CA ALA A 344 -7.77 -0.61 -27.44
C ALA A 344 -7.27 -1.44 -28.65
N ASP A 345 -6.73 -2.63 -28.41
CA ASP A 345 -6.25 -3.54 -29.46
C ASP A 345 -7.43 -4.12 -30.27
N PHE A 346 -8.55 -4.45 -29.61
CA PHE A 346 -9.78 -4.87 -30.30
C PHE A 346 -10.28 -3.77 -31.24
N ALA A 347 -10.38 -2.54 -30.75
CA ALA A 347 -10.89 -1.43 -31.53
C ALA A 347 -9.95 -1.04 -32.70
N GLU A 348 -8.63 -1.16 -32.51
CA GLU A 348 -7.65 -0.99 -33.58
C GLU A 348 -7.83 -2.06 -34.66
N MET A 349 -7.92 -3.32 -34.25
CA MET A 349 -8.02 -4.44 -35.17
C MET A 349 -9.30 -4.39 -35.99
N LEU A 350 -10.44 -4.15 -35.35
CA LEU A 350 -11.73 -4.03 -36.03
C LEU A 350 -11.74 -2.85 -37.01
N HIS A 351 -11.19 -1.69 -36.61
CA HIS A 351 -11.04 -0.53 -37.51
C HIS A 351 -10.24 -0.90 -38.76
N ASN A 352 -9.06 -1.50 -38.57
CA ASN A 352 -8.15 -1.83 -39.66
C ASN A 352 -8.73 -2.90 -40.59
N ASN A 353 -9.42 -3.90 -40.05
CA ASN A 353 -10.10 -4.92 -40.84
C ASN A 353 -11.27 -4.32 -41.64
N ALA A 354 -12.05 -3.41 -41.05
CA ALA A 354 -13.12 -2.72 -41.76
C ALA A 354 -12.60 -1.87 -42.92
N GLU A 355 -11.58 -1.05 -42.68
CA GLU A 355 -10.95 -0.22 -43.71
C GLU A 355 -10.34 -1.07 -44.83
N GLN A 356 -9.73 -2.21 -44.49
CA GLN A 356 -9.24 -3.20 -45.44
C GLN A 356 -10.37 -3.83 -46.27
N ALA A 357 -11.52 -4.10 -45.65
CA ALA A 357 -12.74 -4.58 -46.33
C ALA A 357 -13.44 -3.49 -47.16
N GLY A 358 -12.95 -2.24 -47.12
CA GLY A 358 -13.53 -1.10 -47.84
C GLY A 358 -14.67 -0.41 -47.10
N TRP A 359 -14.80 -0.65 -45.79
CA TRP A 359 -15.78 0.01 -44.92
C TRP A 359 -15.12 1.05 -44.04
N LYS A 360 -15.69 2.25 -44.05
CA LYS A 360 -15.18 3.35 -43.25
C LYS A 360 -15.52 3.14 -41.79
N ALA A 361 -14.50 3.13 -40.93
CA ALA A 361 -14.65 2.96 -39.49
C ALA A 361 -14.05 4.16 -38.75
N ALA A 362 -14.48 4.36 -37.51
CA ALA A 362 -13.82 5.23 -36.57
C ALA A 362 -13.39 4.44 -35.34
N TYR A 363 -12.28 4.87 -34.76
CA TYR A 363 -11.83 4.47 -33.43
C TYR A 363 -12.34 5.49 -32.41
N VAL A 364 -12.94 5.01 -31.31
CA VAL A 364 -13.56 5.85 -30.28
C VAL A 364 -12.97 5.50 -28.92
N CYS A 365 -12.54 6.52 -28.16
CA CYS A 365 -12.28 6.37 -26.72
C CYS A 365 -13.32 7.13 -25.90
N ILE A 366 -13.74 6.52 -24.81
CA ILE A 366 -14.62 7.12 -23.81
C ILE A 366 -14.02 6.98 -22.42
N GLU A 367 -14.32 7.94 -21.56
CA GLU A 367 -14.06 7.88 -20.13
C GLU A 367 -15.33 7.36 -19.43
N LEU A 368 -15.21 6.25 -18.71
CA LEU A 368 -16.28 5.70 -17.89
C LEU A 368 -16.09 6.08 -16.43
N GLY A 369 -17.18 6.39 -15.74
CA GLY A 369 -17.21 6.60 -14.30
C GLY A 369 -17.21 5.28 -13.52
N PRO A 370 -17.11 5.34 -12.19
CA PRO A 370 -17.04 4.16 -11.35
C PRO A 370 -18.25 3.24 -11.53
N SER A 371 -18.03 1.92 -11.50
CA SER A 371 -19.06 0.89 -11.57
C SER A 371 -18.70 -0.32 -10.70
N PRO A 372 -19.66 -1.21 -10.38
CA PRO A 372 -19.35 -2.46 -9.70
C PRO A 372 -18.35 -3.29 -10.51
N GLY A 373 -17.13 -3.44 -10.01
CA GLY A 373 -16.01 -4.10 -10.71
C GLY A 373 -14.94 -3.12 -11.23
N TYR A 374 -15.28 -1.84 -11.39
CA TYR A 374 -14.37 -0.77 -11.79
C TYR A 374 -14.52 0.41 -10.81
N PRO A 375 -13.90 0.34 -9.61
CA PRO A 375 -14.12 1.31 -8.54
C PRO A 375 -13.52 2.70 -8.83
N ILE A 376 -12.72 2.82 -9.88
CA ILE A 376 -12.11 4.05 -10.38
C ILE A 376 -12.56 4.18 -11.83
N GLY A 377 -12.77 5.42 -12.29
CA GLY A 377 -13.08 5.65 -13.70
C GLY A 377 -12.04 5.01 -14.62
N SER A 378 -12.50 4.41 -15.70
CA SER A 378 -11.67 3.66 -16.65
C SER A 378 -11.89 4.16 -18.07
N GLY A 379 -10.81 4.25 -18.85
CA GLY A 379 -10.94 4.40 -20.31
C GLY A 379 -11.51 3.13 -20.92
N HIS A 380 -12.31 3.29 -21.97
CA HIS A 380 -12.78 2.18 -22.81
C HIS A 380 -12.68 2.58 -24.28
N ALA A 381 -12.28 1.64 -25.12
CA ALA A 381 -12.14 1.85 -26.56
C ALA A 381 -13.12 0.96 -27.33
N LEU A 382 -13.69 1.52 -28.40
CA LEU A 382 -14.67 0.87 -29.25
C LEU A 382 -14.64 1.50 -30.66
N ASN A 383 -15.53 1.07 -31.55
CA ASN A 383 -15.62 1.62 -32.91
C ASN A 383 -16.94 2.33 -33.17
N ALA A 384 -16.93 3.21 -34.16
CA ALA A 384 -18.15 3.78 -34.72
C ALA A 384 -18.16 3.66 -36.24
N PHE A 385 -19.36 3.48 -36.80
CA PHE A 385 -19.60 3.35 -38.23
C PHE A 385 -20.73 4.31 -38.61
N GLU A 386 -20.45 5.25 -39.51
CA GLU A 386 -21.52 6.05 -40.13
C GLU A 386 -22.19 5.15 -41.17
N THR A 387 -23.42 4.73 -40.91
CA THR A 387 -24.17 3.90 -41.85
C THR A 387 -24.99 4.75 -42.82
N ALA A 388 -25.14 4.28 -44.06
CA ALA A 388 -25.86 5.01 -45.10
C ALA A 388 -27.37 5.16 -44.82
N ASP A 389 -27.94 4.31 -43.97
CA ASP A 389 -29.38 4.13 -43.78
C ASP A 389 -29.84 4.13 -42.31
N ALA A 390 -28.95 3.98 -41.32
CA ALA A 390 -29.28 3.97 -39.90
C ALA A 390 -28.50 5.01 -39.05
N GLY A 391 -27.69 5.86 -39.70
CA GLY A 391 -26.85 6.87 -39.05
C GLY A 391 -25.64 6.27 -38.32
N LEU A 392 -25.13 6.98 -37.32
CA LEU A 392 -23.95 6.58 -36.57
C LEU A 392 -24.24 5.44 -35.59
N ILE A 393 -23.55 4.31 -35.77
CA ILE A 393 -23.66 3.11 -34.93
C ILE A 393 -22.35 2.88 -34.18
N PHE A 394 -22.43 2.61 -32.88
CA PHE A 394 -21.27 2.26 -32.06
C PHE A 394 -21.22 0.76 -31.80
N ILE A 395 -20.05 0.16 -32.06
CA ILE A 395 -19.80 -1.26 -31.95
C ILE A 395 -18.67 -1.48 -30.95
N ASP A 396 -18.92 -2.33 -29.97
CA ASP A 396 -17.93 -2.84 -29.03
C ASP A 396 -17.71 -4.33 -29.31
N CYS A 397 -16.58 -4.66 -29.93
CA CYS A 397 -16.15 -6.03 -30.25
C CYS A 397 -15.21 -6.61 -29.18
N THR A 398 -15.08 -5.96 -28.02
CA THR A 398 -14.20 -6.43 -26.94
C THR A 398 -14.59 -7.84 -26.53
N GLY A 399 -13.64 -8.76 -26.69
CA GLY A 399 -13.82 -10.18 -26.45
C GLY A 399 -14.02 -10.53 -24.98
N LEU A 400 -14.29 -11.81 -24.74
CA LEU A 400 -14.59 -12.35 -23.42
C LEU A 400 -13.31 -12.65 -22.61
N LEU A 401 -13.38 -12.47 -21.28
CA LEU A 401 -12.37 -12.97 -20.33
C LEU A 401 -12.51 -14.48 -20.07
N SER A 402 -13.68 -15.06 -20.33
CA SER A 402 -14.00 -16.46 -20.02
C SER A 402 -15.08 -17.00 -20.98
N ALA A 403 -15.74 -18.12 -20.65
CA ALA A 403 -16.81 -18.66 -21.50
C ALA A 403 -17.98 -17.67 -21.67
N GLY A 404 -18.55 -17.61 -22.88
CA GLY A 404 -19.67 -16.74 -23.21
C GLY A 404 -20.29 -17.11 -24.56
N PRO A 405 -21.13 -16.24 -25.16
CA PRO A 405 -21.67 -16.44 -26.50
C PRO A 405 -20.54 -16.59 -27.54
N SER A 406 -20.85 -17.22 -28.67
CA SER A 406 -19.92 -17.40 -29.78
C SER A 406 -19.50 -16.08 -30.44
N SER A 407 -20.35 -15.04 -30.38
CA SER A 407 -19.98 -13.68 -30.75
C SER A 407 -20.00 -12.74 -29.55
N ALA A 408 -18.95 -11.92 -29.45
CA ALA A 408 -18.83 -10.84 -28.49
C ALA A 408 -19.06 -9.46 -29.13
N ASP A 409 -19.54 -9.38 -30.37
CA ASP A 409 -19.94 -8.10 -30.97
C ASP A 409 -21.17 -7.53 -30.28
N LYS A 410 -21.06 -6.29 -29.84
CA LYS A 410 -22.08 -5.59 -29.06
C LYS A 410 -22.40 -4.25 -29.71
N ILE A 411 -23.67 -3.87 -29.72
CA ILE A 411 -24.13 -2.52 -29.99
C ILE A 411 -24.31 -1.76 -28.68
N VAL A 412 -23.89 -0.50 -28.65
CA VAL A 412 -24.00 0.34 -27.45
C VAL A 412 -24.44 1.75 -27.82
N LYS A 413 -25.21 2.38 -26.94
CA LYS A 413 -25.55 3.80 -27.07
C LYS A 413 -24.49 4.64 -26.36
N VAL A 414 -23.71 5.41 -27.12
CA VAL A 414 -22.67 6.29 -26.57
C VAL A 414 -23.20 7.72 -26.47
N VAL A 415 -23.59 8.13 -25.25
CA VAL A 415 -24.04 9.48 -24.93
C VAL A 415 -23.48 9.86 -23.56
N GLU A 416 -22.79 10.99 -23.47
CA GLU A 416 -22.28 11.52 -22.20
C GLU A 416 -23.40 11.66 -21.15
N GLY A 417 -23.09 11.30 -19.91
CA GLY A 417 -24.04 11.23 -18.79
C GLY A 417 -24.95 10.00 -18.79
N SER A 418 -24.91 9.14 -19.81
CA SER A 418 -25.71 7.90 -19.87
C SER A 418 -24.92 6.68 -19.41
N ALA A 419 -25.62 5.62 -18.98
CA ALA A 419 -24.99 4.35 -18.65
C ALA A 419 -24.47 3.63 -19.90
N TYR A 420 -23.27 3.07 -19.82
CA TYR A 420 -22.69 2.21 -20.83
C TYR A 420 -23.18 0.77 -20.61
N ILE A 421 -24.22 0.40 -21.37
CA ILE A 421 -24.86 -0.92 -21.29
C ILE A 421 -24.85 -1.54 -22.69
N PRO A 422 -23.88 -2.42 -22.98
CA PRO A 422 -23.81 -3.09 -24.28
C PRO A 422 -24.93 -4.12 -24.45
N ASN A 423 -25.40 -4.28 -25.68
CA ASN A 423 -26.31 -5.35 -26.06
C ASN A 423 -25.67 -6.19 -27.18
N SER A 424 -25.77 -7.50 -27.09
CA SER A 424 -25.28 -8.44 -28.09
C SER A 424 -25.90 -8.10 -29.44
N LEU A 425 -25.05 -7.93 -30.45
CA LEU A 425 -25.48 -7.70 -31.82
C LEU A 425 -26.07 -8.99 -32.42
N PHE A 426 -25.51 -10.14 -32.03
CA PHE A 426 -25.95 -11.47 -32.41
C PHE A 426 -26.32 -12.29 -31.17
N PRO A 427 -27.53 -12.09 -30.60
CA PRO A 427 -27.93 -12.79 -29.37
C PRO A 427 -28.06 -14.29 -29.59
N GLU A 428 -27.62 -15.06 -28.60
CA GLU A 428 -27.62 -16.53 -28.62
C GLU A 428 -28.52 -17.11 -27.53
N TYR A 429 -29.16 -18.25 -27.83
CA TYR A 429 -29.99 -18.94 -26.85
C TYR A 429 -29.15 -19.40 -25.65
N GLY A 430 -29.63 -19.15 -24.44
CA GLY A 430 -28.96 -19.50 -23.19
C GLY A 430 -28.05 -18.41 -22.63
N TRP A 431 -27.79 -17.33 -23.39
CA TRP A 431 -27.04 -16.16 -22.94
C TRP A 431 -27.95 -14.92 -22.84
N ASN A 432 -27.66 -14.03 -21.89
CA ASN A 432 -28.36 -12.75 -21.82
C ASN A 432 -27.90 -11.86 -22.99
N SER A 433 -28.84 -11.27 -23.72
CA SER A 433 -28.52 -10.32 -24.78
C SER A 433 -27.90 -9.04 -24.21
N THR A 434 -28.26 -8.63 -22.99
CA THR A 434 -27.74 -7.42 -22.35
C THR A 434 -26.54 -7.75 -21.47
N TRP A 435 -25.45 -7.00 -21.65
CA TRP A 435 -24.20 -7.16 -20.92
C TRP A 435 -24.17 -6.31 -19.65
N GLY A 436 -23.17 -6.54 -18.80
CA GLY A 436 -22.97 -5.79 -17.58
C GLY A 436 -22.86 -4.28 -17.82
N ASN A 437 -23.45 -3.49 -16.92
CA ASN A 437 -23.29 -2.04 -16.92
C ASN A 437 -21.85 -1.69 -16.52
N MET A 438 -21.10 -1.04 -17.41
CA MET A 438 -19.70 -0.70 -17.19
C MET A 438 -19.50 0.66 -16.50
N GLY A 439 -20.57 1.43 -16.30
CA GLY A 439 -20.53 2.75 -15.64
C GLY A 439 -21.26 3.83 -16.43
N ILE A 440 -21.14 5.06 -15.96
CA ILE A 440 -21.65 6.24 -16.67
C ILE A 440 -20.58 6.75 -17.63
N ILE A 441 -20.94 7.05 -18.88
CA ILE A 441 -20.05 7.71 -19.83
C ILE A 441 -19.83 9.14 -19.36
N LEU A 442 -18.66 9.45 -18.82
CA LEU A 442 -18.33 10.80 -18.35
C LEU A 442 -17.99 11.71 -19.51
N LYS A 443 -17.27 11.17 -20.50
CA LYS A 443 -16.74 11.94 -21.62
C LYS A 443 -16.47 11.06 -22.84
N ILE A 444 -16.68 11.59 -24.03
CA ILE A 444 -16.14 11.04 -25.28
C ILE A 444 -14.79 11.71 -25.54
N GLU A 445 -13.70 10.99 -25.36
CA GLU A 445 -12.34 11.57 -25.40
C GLU A 445 -11.85 11.83 -26.82
N THR A 446 -12.12 10.93 -27.75
CA THR A 446 -11.78 11.10 -29.16
C THR A 446 -12.65 10.23 -30.05
N ILE A 447 -12.88 10.70 -31.28
CA ILE A 447 -13.42 9.93 -32.40
C ILE A 447 -12.47 10.18 -33.57
N THR A 448 -11.71 9.15 -33.94
CA THR A 448 -10.71 9.23 -35.02
C THR A 448 -11.14 8.36 -36.19
N TRP A 449 -11.48 9.00 -37.30
CA TRP A 449 -11.74 8.38 -38.60
C TRP A 449 -10.47 8.09 -39.39
#